data_AF-A0AA95NGX8-F1
#
_entry.id   AF-A0AA95NGX8-F1
#
_cell.length_a   1.000
_cell.length_b   1.000
_cell.length_c   1.000
_cell.angle_alpha   90.00
_cell.angle_beta   90.00
_cell.angle_gamma   90.00
#
_symmetry.space_group_name_H-M   'P 1'
#
loop_
_entity.id
_entity.type
_entity.pdbx_description
1 polymer ?
#
loop_
_entity_poly.entity_id
_entity_poly.type
_entity_poly.pdbx_seq_one_letter_code
_entity_poly.pdbx_strand_id
1 'polypeptide(L)'
;MKPVHAAAMLLCATLAASAHGASGQIDSFGASAATVSEGAWIDFTVSFSLSASSWSNGGSNLSEPAPQEGYQAWLLNWYSYESETIDEVQLQAGGSSFVAYPNVSGGGHSGTWTYSMLFPNAGTFDITVNGGWAAKVESYSSTESAWRNCSNVDPGGNNELACSSWTFEYGDINNNYSANGSFLPQTLTITVLAVPGPQTPALWLTGLAAGLGYRRHKMRHG
;
A
#
# COMPACT_ATOMS: atom_id res chain seq x y z
N MET A 1 22.11 26.19 52.40
CA MET A 1 21.11 26.94 51.64
C MET A 1 21.24 26.54 50.17
N LYS A 2 20.20 25.97 49.58
CA LYS A 2 20.11 25.71 48.13
C LYS A 2 19.90 27.04 47.39
N PRO A 3 20.43 27.16 46.17
CA PRO A 3 19.59 27.56 45.07
C PRO A 3 19.46 26.41 44.07
N VAL A 4 18.21 26.15 43.72
CA VAL A 4 17.76 25.27 42.64
C VAL A 4 17.98 26.02 41.33
N HIS A 5 18.78 25.48 40.42
CA HIS A 5 18.68 25.78 38.99
C HIS A 5 18.76 24.46 38.23
N ALA A 6 17.57 23.88 38.04
CA ALA A 6 17.34 22.85 37.04
C ALA A 6 17.54 23.49 35.66
N ALA A 7 18.71 23.30 35.06
CA ALA A 7 18.86 23.49 33.62
C ALA A 7 18.43 22.18 32.95
N ALA A 8 17.13 22.04 32.75
CA ALA A 8 16.58 21.07 31.83
C ALA A 8 16.99 21.51 30.42
N MET A 9 18.13 21.01 29.93
CA MET A 9 18.46 21.09 28.51
C MET A 9 17.52 20.14 27.78
N LEU A 10 16.45 20.73 27.25
CA LEU A 10 15.53 20.11 26.33
C LEU A 10 16.36 19.73 25.09
N LEU A 11 16.85 18.49 25.07
CA LEU A 11 17.39 17.87 23.87
C LEU A 11 16.21 17.81 22.90
N CYS A 12 16.14 18.78 22.00
CA CYS A 12 15.19 18.77 20.90
C CYS A 12 15.67 17.68 19.93
N ALA A 13 15.44 16.42 20.32
CA ALA A 13 15.38 15.32 19.38
C ALA A 13 14.21 15.68 18.46
N THR A 14 14.53 16.34 17.34
CA THR A 14 13.61 16.43 16.21
C THR A 14 13.27 14.99 15.87
N LEU A 15 12.09 14.55 16.29
CA LEU A 15 11.53 13.28 15.85
C LEU A 15 11.68 13.26 14.34
N ALA A 16 12.40 12.26 13.83
CA ALA A 16 12.26 11.89 12.43
C ALA A 16 10.75 11.74 12.21
N ALA A 17 10.20 12.54 11.30
CA ALA A 17 8.86 12.33 10.82
C ALA A 17 8.85 10.90 10.27
N SER A 18 8.21 9.98 10.99
CA SER A 18 8.01 8.62 10.52
C SER A 18 7.39 8.70 9.13
N ALA A 19 7.97 8.02 8.14
CA ALA A 19 7.32 7.89 6.84
C ALA A 19 5.89 7.39 7.07
N HIS A 20 4.94 8.05 6.40
CA HIS A 20 3.62 7.48 6.25
C HIS A 20 3.83 6.20 5.44
N GLY A 21 3.57 5.04 6.04
CA GLY A 21 3.76 3.75 5.37
C GLY A 21 3.02 3.69 4.04
N ALA A 22 3.48 2.81 3.16
CA ALA A 22 2.98 2.66 1.81
C ALA A 22 1.46 2.56 1.85
N SER A 23 0.82 3.29 0.94
CA SER A 23 -0.63 3.34 0.85
C SER A 23 -1.09 2.87 -0.53
N GLY A 24 -2.32 2.39 -0.60
CA GLY A 24 -2.83 1.77 -1.81
C GLY A 24 -4.34 1.78 -1.90
N GLN A 25 -4.84 1.82 -3.14
CA GLN A 25 -6.27 1.74 -3.43
C GLN A 25 -6.54 1.01 -4.76
N ILE A 26 -7.74 0.46 -4.87
CA ILE A 26 -8.31 0.07 -6.16
C ILE A 26 -8.95 1.33 -6.75
N ASP A 27 -8.47 1.76 -7.90
CA ASP A 27 -8.98 2.97 -8.56
C ASP A 27 -10.28 2.68 -9.32
N SER A 28 -10.36 1.49 -9.93
CA SER A 28 -11.57 1.04 -10.63
C SER A 28 -11.68 -0.47 -10.65
N PHE A 29 -12.93 -0.94 -10.60
CA PHE A 29 -13.28 -2.31 -10.91
C PHE A 29 -14.47 -2.30 -11.86
N GLY A 30 -14.29 -2.89 -13.04
CA GLY A 30 -15.27 -2.90 -14.12
C GLY A 30 -15.47 -4.29 -14.73
N ALA A 31 -16.61 -4.45 -15.39
CA ALA A 31 -16.95 -5.62 -16.18
C ALA A 31 -17.38 -5.18 -17.59
N SER A 32 -17.07 -6.01 -18.59
CA SER A 32 -17.48 -5.80 -19.99
C SER A 32 -19.00 -5.76 -20.19
N ALA A 33 -19.75 -6.40 -19.29
CA ALA A 33 -21.21 -6.32 -19.22
C ALA A 33 -21.69 -6.55 -17.78
N ALA A 34 -22.74 -5.83 -17.35
CA ALA A 34 -23.40 -6.04 -16.05
C ALA A 34 -24.64 -6.95 -16.15
N THR A 35 -25.14 -7.19 -17.36
CA THR A 35 -26.26 -8.08 -17.62
C THR A 35 -25.98 -8.93 -18.86
N VAL A 36 -26.07 -10.24 -18.72
CA VAL A 36 -25.75 -11.21 -19.78
C VAL A 36 -26.73 -12.37 -19.80
N SER A 37 -26.70 -13.20 -20.84
CA SER A 37 -27.38 -14.48 -20.85
C SER A 37 -26.54 -15.57 -20.18
N GLU A 38 -27.19 -16.59 -19.67
CA GLU A 38 -26.56 -17.84 -19.22
C GLU A 38 -25.57 -18.39 -20.25
N GLY A 39 -24.41 -18.85 -19.78
CA GLY A 39 -23.30 -19.34 -20.59
C GLY A 39 -22.37 -18.26 -21.16
N ALA A 40 -22.58 -16.98 -20.83
CA ALA A 40 -21.71 -15.90 -21.28
C ALA A 40 -20.39 -15.83 -20.51
N TRP A 41 -19.33 -15.46 -21.23
CA TRP A 41 -18.06 -15.01 -20.66
C TRP A 41 -18.11 -13.51 -20.44
N ILE A 42 -17.64 -13.05 -19.28
CA ILE A 42 -17.48 -11.65 -18.96
C ILE A 42 -16.02 -11.38 -18.64
N ASP A 43 -15.45 -10.39 -19.31
CA ASP A 43 -14.14 -9.83 -18.98
C ASP A 43 -14.29 -8.79 -17.87
N PHE A 44 -13.41 -8.86 -16.89
CA PHE A 44 -13.28 -7.93 -15.79
C PHE A 44 -11.97 -7.17 -15.90
N THR A 45 -11.96 -5.92 -15.45
CA THR A 45 -10.77 -5.07 -15.42
C THR A 45 -10.68 -4.40 -14.05
N VAL A 46 -9.52 -4.53 -13.41
CA VAL A 46 -9.19 -3.89 -12.14
C VAL A 46 -8.02 -2.95 -12.40
N SER A 47 -8.12 -1.69 -11.98
CA SER A 47 -6.97 -0.78 -11.91
C SER A 47 -6.66 -0.43 -10.46
N PHE A 48 -5.39 -0.28 -10.14
CA PHE A 48 -4.93 0.03 -8.79
C PHE A 48 -3.78 1.03 -8.81
N SER A 49 -3.65 1.74 -7.69
CA SER A 49 -2.55 2.67 -7.45
C SER A 49 -1.99 2.46 -6.04
N LEU A 50 -0.67 2.65 -5.94
CA LEU A 50 0.14 2.54 -4.74
C LEU A 50 1.06 3.74 -4.65
N SER A 51 1.38 4.13 -3.42
CA SER A 51 2.37 5.15 -3.12
C SER A 51 3.34 4.63 -2.07
N ALA A 52 4.62 4.70 -2.37
CA ALA A 52 5.72 4.59 -1.42
C ALA A 52 6.34 5.97 -1.21
N SER A 53 6.91 6.18 -0.04
CA SER A 53 7.60 7.43 0.29
C SER A 53 9.11 7.23 0.42
N SER A 54 9.84 8.31 0.20
CA SER A 54 11.26 8.37 0.55
C SER A 54 11.60 9.78 1.00
N TRP A 55 12.55 9.87 1.93
CA TRP A 55 13.08 11.15 2.38
C TRP A 55 14.54 10.98 2.77
N SER A 56 15.27 12.09 2.71
CA SER A 56 16.60 12.19 3.27
C SER A 56 16.74 13.53 3.97
N ASN A 57 17.51 13.54 5.04
CA ASN A 57 17.85 14.71 5.82
C ASN A 57 19.33 14.61 6.21
N GLY A 58 19.99 15.74 6.33
CA GLY A 58 21.36 15.75 6.79
C GLY A 58 21.88 17.15 6.93
N GLY A 59 23.02 17.25 7.60
CA GLY A 59 23.69 18.52 7.77
C GLY A 59 24.96 18.38 8.57
N SER A 60 25.59 19.53 8.75
CA SER A 60 26.78 19.67 9.57
C SER A 60 26.70 20.93 10.40
N ASN A 61 27.31 20.86 11.58
CA ASN A 61 27.64 22.03 12.38
C ASN A 61 29.14 22.00 12.64
N LEU A 62 29.90 22.70 11.80
CA LEU A 62 31.36 22.77 11.91
C LEU A 62 31.83 23.85 12.90
N SER A 63 30.91 24.63 13.47
CA SER A 63 31.26 25.61 14.48
C SER A 63 31.38 24.94 15.84
N GLU A 64 32.59 24.92 16.37
CA GLU A 64 32.84 24.40 17.71
C GLU A 64 32.05 25.21 18.75
N PRO A 65 31.37 24.55 19.71
CA PRO A 65 30.73 25.22 20.82
C PRO A 65 31.73 26.02 21.66
N ALA A 66 31.34 27.23 22.05
CA ALA A 66 32.11 28.03 22.99
C ALA A 66 32.30 27.26 24.32
N PRO A 67 33.47 27.35 24.97
CA PRO A 67 33.70 26.75 26.28
C PRO A 67 32.68 27.22 27.32
N GLN A 68 32.08 26.26 28.03
CA GLN A 68 31.20 26.47 29.17
C GLN A 68 31.52 25.43 30.22
N GLU A 69 31.44 25.81 31.49
CA GLU A 69 31.70 24.90 32.61
C GLU A 69 30.78 23.67 32.57
N GLY A 70 31.36 22.49 32.78
CA GLY A 70 30.68 21.20 32.78
C GLY A 70 30.82 20.42 31.47
N TYR A 71 29.96 19.41 31.34
CA TYR A 71 29.90 18.54 30.18
C TYR A 71 29.35 19.30 28.96
N GLN A 72 30.06 19.17 27.83
CA GLN A 72 29.64 19.74 26.56
C GLN A 72 29.57 18.64 25.51
N ALA A 73 28.55 18.72 24.65
CA ALA A 73 28.38 17.86 23.49
C ALA A 73 28.26 18.70 22.22
N TRP A 74 28.70 18.13 21.12
CA TRP A 74 28.70 18.72 19.80
C TRP A 74 28.24 17.67 18.79
N LEU A 75 27.16 17.94 18.05
CA LEU A 75 26.78 17.14 16.89
C LEU A 75 27.43 17.78 15.66
N LEU A 76 28.44 17.12 15.09
CA LEU A 76 29.22 17.63 13.98
C LEU A 76 28.54 17.36 12.65
N ASN A 77 28.19 16.10 12.41
CA ASN A 77 27.55 15.66 11.18
C ASN A 77 26.36 14.77 11.53
N TRP A 78 25.30 14.90 10.76
CA TRP A 78 24.18 13.96 10.82
C TRP A 78 23.66 13.71 9.42
N TYR A 79 23.24 12.47 9.19
CA TYR A 79 22.56 12.06 7.99
C TYR A 79 21.50 11.04 8.37
N SER A 80 20.33 11.15 7.77
CA SER A 80 19.27 10.16 7.93
C SER A 80 18.54 10.03 6.60
N TYR A 81 18.13 8.82 6.28
CA TYR A 81 17.20 8.62 5.17
C TYR A 81 16.26 7.47 5.50
N GLU A 82 15.12 7.50 4.83
CA GLU A 82 14.19 6.40 4.81
C GLU A 82 13.70 6.23 3.38
N SER A 83 13.67 4.99 2.91
CA SER A 83 13.17 4.65 1.58
C SER A 83 12.27 3.46 1.68
N GLU A 84 11.05 3.62 1.19
CA GLU A 84 10.09 2.56 1.06
C GLU A 84 10.08 2.01 -0.36
N THR A 85 10.00 0.69 -0.47
CA THR A 85 10.01 -0.05 -1.72
C THR A 85 8.81 -0.97 -1.78
N ILE A 86 7.95 -0.77 -2.78
CA ILE A 86 6.85 -1.68 -3.10
C ILE A 86 7.47 -2.91 -3.77
N ASP A 87 7.39 -4.07 -3.13
CA ASP A 87 7.98 -5.30 -3.63
C ASP A 87 6.95 -6.30 -4.14
N GLU A 88 5.69 -6.19 -3.71
CA GLU A 88 4.63 -7.09 -4.17
C GLU A 88 3.25 -6.42 -4.22
N VAL A 89 2.45 -6.81 -5.21
CA VAL A 89 1.02 -6.50 -5.31
C VAL A 89 0.26 -7.79 -5.56
N GLN A 90 -0.79 -8.03 -4.79
CA GLN A 90 -1.66 -9.19 -4.95
C GLN A 90 -3.12 -8.75 -5.12
N LEU A 91 -3.83 -9.33 -6.06
CA LEU A 91 -5.27 -9.14 -6.27
C LEU A 91 -5.95 -10.49 -6.45
N GLN A 92 -7.20 -10.60 -5.98
CA GLN A 92 -8.03 -11.78 -6.12
C GLN A 92 -9.48 -11.39 -6.36
N ALA A 93 -10.12 -12.00 -7.35
CA ALA A 93 -11.51 -11.76 -7.70
C ALA A 93 -12.07 -12.94 -8.51
N GLY A 94 -13.31 -13.36 -8.24
CA GLY A 94 -13.99 -14.39 -9.03
C GLY A 94 -13.21 -15.72 -9.15
N GLY A 95 -12.45 -16.11 -8.12
CA GLY A 95 -11.60 -17.30 -8.14
C GLY A 95 -10.29 -17.17 -8.93
N SER A 96 -10.05 -16.02 -9.56
CA SER A 96 -8.79 -15.69 -10.22
C SER A 96 -7.87 -14.91 -9.28
N SER A 97 -6.56 -15.04 -9.48
CA SER A 97 -5.54 -14.31 -8.73
C SER A 97 -4.53 -13.64 -9.65
N PHE A 98 -3.95 -12.55 -9.16
CA PHE A 98 -2.88 -11.80 -9.78
C PHE A 98 -1.82 -11.48 -8.73
N VAL A 99 -0.56 -11.65 -9.11
CA VAL A 99 0.59 -11.26 -8.29
C VAL A 99 1.61 -10.59 -9.19
N ALA A 100 2.13 -9.44 -8.75
CA ALA A 100 3.20 -8.71 -9.43
C ALA A 100 4.27 -8.29 -8.44
N TYR A 101 5.52 -8.19 -8.91
CA TYR A 101 6.69 -7.83 -8.12
C TYR A 101 7.37 -6.58 -8.70
N PRO A 102 6.79 -5.39 -8.52
CA PRO A 102 7.22 -4.19 -9.24
C PRO A 102 8.60 -3.67 -8.80
N ASN A 103 9.00 -3.88 -7.54
CA ASN A 103 10.28 -3.43 -6.98
C ASN A 103 10.57 -1.93 -7.26
N VAL A 104 9.68 -1.06 -6.76
CA VAL A 104 9.73 0.40 -6.99
C VAL A 104 9.93 1.11 -5.67
N SER A 105 11.00 1.91 -5.57
CA SER A 105 11.34 2.70 -4.38
C SER A 105 10.94 4.17 -4.51
N GLY A 106 10.40 4.77 -3.44
CA GLY A 106 10.25 6.22 -3.31
C GLY A 106 9.38 6.89 -4.38
N GLY A 107 8.16 6.40 -4.60
CA GLY A 107 7.24 6.96 -5.59
C GLY A 107 5.94 6.17 -5.74
N GLY A 108 5.23 6.38 -6.85
CA GLY A 108 3.97 5.69 -7.14
C GLY A 108 4.15 4.46 -8.02
N HIS A 109 3.33 3.43 -7.79
CA HIS A 109 3.17 2.31 -8.71
C HIS A 109 1.69 2.13 -9.04
N SER A 110 1.35 1.90 -10.31
CA SER A 110 -0.02 1.62 -10.72
C SER A 110 -0.04 0.53 -11.78
N GLY A 111 -1.16 -0.15 -11.89
CA GLY A 111 -1.30 -1.26 -12.81
C GLY A 111 -2.75 -1.56 -13.16
N THR A 112 -2.90 -2.48 -14.11
CA THR A 112 -4.20 -2.99 -14.53
C THR A 112 -4.12 -4.49 -14.65
N TRP A 113 -5.14 -5.18 -14.12
CA TRP A 113 -5.30 -6.62 -14.22
C TRP A 113 -6.64 -6.94 -14.87
N THR A 114 -6.62 -7.81 -15.87
CA THR A 114 -7.82 -8.28 -16.56
C THR A 114 -7.95 -9.80 -16.44
N TYR A 115 -9.16 -10.28 -16.23
CA TYR A 115 -9.48 -11.71 -16.19
C TYR A 115 -10.90 -11.96 -16.72
N SER A 116 -11.19 -13.19 -17.15
CA SER A 116 -12.51 -13.56 -17.69
C SER A 116 -13.14 -14.64 -16.84
N MET A 117 -14.47 -14.60 -16.71
CA MET A 117 -15.22 -15.61 -15.96
C MET A 117 -16.48 -16.03 -16.72
N LEU A 118 -16.77 -17.33 -16.67
CA LEU A 118 -17.99 -17.92 -17.23
C LEU A 118 -19.12 -17.86 -16.21
N PHE A 119 -20.31 -17.45 -16.66
CA PHE A 119 -21.53 -17.49 -15.87
C PHE A 119 -22.49 -18.57 -16.39
N PRO A 120 -22.37 -19.82 -15.90
CA PRO A 120 -23.07 -20.96 -16.49
C PRO A 120 -24.54 -21.07 -16.08
N ASN A 121 -25.00 -20.32 -15.08
CA ASN A 121 -26.38 -20.40 -14.56
C ASN A 121 -26.99 -19.00 -14.48
N ALA A 122 -28.30 -18.91 -14.70
CA ALA A 122 -29.06 -17.70 -14.42
C ALA A 122 -29.05 -17.32 -12.93
N GLY A 123 -29.07 -16.03 -12.63
CA GLY A 123 -29.03 -15.51 -11.26
C GLY A 123 -28.30 -14.19 -11.14
N THR A 124 -28.12 -13.73 -9.91
CA THR A 124 -27.34 -12.54 -9.59
C THR A 124 -26.09 -12.95 -8.83
N PHE A 125 -24.93 -12.43 -9.26
CA PHE A 125 -23.64 -12.80 -8.71
C PHE A 125 -22.86 -11.55 -8.32
N ASP A 126 -22.47 -11.48 -7.05
CA ASP A 126 -21.59 -10.42 -6.55
C ASP A 126 -20.14 -10.88 -6.65
N ILE A 127 -19.37 -10.15 -7.43
CA ILE A 127 -17.94 -10.38 -7.64
C ILE A 127 -17.22 -9.30 -6.85
N THR A 128 -16.40 -9.71 -5.88
CA THR A 128 -15.60 -8.79 -5.08
C THR A 128 -14.14 -8.95 -5.44
N VAL A 129 -13.48 -7.83 -5.77
CA VAL A 129 -12.03 -7.75 -5.85
C VAL A 129 -11.47 -7.38 -4.49
N ASN A 130 -10.49 -8.16 -4.04
CA ASN A 130 -9.73 -7.95 -2.82
C ASN A 130 -8.23 -8.04 -3.14
N GLY A 131 -7.40 -7.64 -2.20
CA GLY A 131 -5.96 -7.78 -2.34
C GLY A 131 -5.19 -6.87 -1.42
N GLY A 132 -3.91 -6.73 -1.71
CA GLY A 132 -3.02 -5.86 -0.95
C GLY A 132 -1.67 -5.71 -1.61
N TRP A 133 -0.77 -5.10 -0.87
CA TRP A 133 0.61 -4.91 -1.27
C TRP A 133 1.54 -5.29 -0.12
N ALA A 134 2.75 -5.71 -0.49
CA ALA A 134 3.87 -5.73 0.42
C ALA A 134 4.80 -4.57 0.09
N ALA A 135 5.39 -4.02 1.13
CA ALA A 135 6.43 -3.02 0.99
C ALA A 135 7.51 -3.27 2.04
N LYS A 136 8.75 -2.92 1.69
CA LYS A 136 9.90 -2.93 2.57
C LYS A 136 10.35 -1.50 2.80
N VAL A 137 10.66 -1.17 4.05
CA VAL A 137 11.22 0.11 4.42
C VAL A 137 12.65 -0.12 4.91
N GLU A 138 13.56 0.62 4.32
CA GLU A 138 14.94 0.78 4.79
C GLU A 138 15.07 2.16 5.42
N SER A 139 15.56 2.20 6.66
CA SER A 139 15.75 3.41 7.43
C SER A 139 17.17 3.43 7.98
N TYR A 140 17.88 4.52 7.75
CA TYR A 140 19.27 4.67 8.17
C TYR A 140 19.50 6.02 8.83
N SER A 141 20.33 6.02 9.86
CA SER A 141 20.82 7.23 10.50
C SER A 141 22.31 7.09 10.80
N SER A 142 23.06 8.14 10.51
CA SER A 142 24.48 8.28 10.83
C SER A 142 24.69 9.60 11.56
N THR A 143 25.50 9.56 12.61
CA THR A 143 25.87 10.75 13.38
C THR A 143 27.34 10.71 13.73
N GLU A 144 27.99 11.86 13.60
CA GLU A 144 29.28 12.14 14.21
C GLU A 144 29.05 13.16 15.32
N SER A 145 29.31 12.74 16.56
CA SER A 145 29.24 13.61 17.72
C SER A 145 30.57 13.64 18.46
N ALA A 146 30.76 14.67 19.27
CA ALA A 146 31.88 14.76 20.17
C ALA A 146 31.43 15.28 21.53
N TRP A 147 32.15 14.89 22.57
CA TRP A 147 31.94 15.42 23.91
C TRP A 147 33.24 15.76 24.61
N ARG A 148 33.17 16.71 25.54
CA ARG A 148 34.28 17.12 26.41
C ARG A 148 33.76 17.58 27.76
N ASN A 149 34.65 17.79 28.70
CA ASN A 149 34.31 18.40 30.00
C ASN A 149 35.20 19.61 30.25
N CYS A 150 34.61 20.69 30.73
CA CYS A 150 35.33 21.90 31.10
C CYS A 150 35.16 22.17 32.60
N SER A 151 36.23 22.58 33.26
CA SER A 151 36.22 22.92 34.68
C SER A 151 36.80 24.30 34.89
N ASN A 152 36.22 25.05 35.84
CA ASN A 152 36.85 26.28 36.33
C ASN A 152 38.11 25.92 37.11
N VAL A 153 39.26 26.40 36.64
CA VAL A 153 40.57 26.14 37.25
C VAL A 153 41.00 27.22 38.23
N ASP A 154 40.24 28.32 38.31
CA ASP A 154 40.45 29.43 39.24
C ASP A 154 39.11 29.88 39.87
N PRO A 155 38.52 29.06 40.76
CA PRO A 155 37.30 29.40 41.48
C PRO A 155 37.58 30.52 42.51
N GLY A 156 37.46 31.77 42.07
CA GLY A 156 37.65 32.98 42.88
C GLY A 156 38.34 34.15 42.14
N GLY A 157 38.99 33.87 41.01
CA GLY A 157 39.58 34.89 40.14
C GLY A 157 38.75 35.17 38.89
N ASN A 158 39.36 35.07 37.69
CA ASN A 158 38.73 35.51 36.44
C ASN A 158 37.74 34.51 35.82
N ASN A 159 37.37 33.43 36.54
CA ASN A 159 36.57 32.32 36.02
C ASN A 159 37.17 31.69 34.75
N GLU A 160 38.47 31.39 34.78
CA GLU A 160 39.16 30.73 33.67
C GLU A 160 38.70 29.27 33.54
N LEU A 161 38.29 28.89 32.32
CA LEU A 161 37.86 27.52 32.01
C LEU A 161 38.99 26.74 31.34
N ALA A 162 39.30 25.56 31.87
CA ALA A 162 40.10 24.56 31.18
C ALA A 162 39.20 23.42 30.70
N CYS A 163 39.27 23.10 29.41
CA CYS A 163 38.51 22.01 28.80
C CYS A 163 39.41 20.83 28.45
N SER A 164 38.89 19.62 28.59
CA SER A 164 39.51 18.44 27.97
C SER A 164 39.44 18.54 26.43
N SER A 165 40.29 17.78 25.75
CA SER A 165 40.12 17.52 24.32
C SER A 165 38.75 16.87 24.04
N TRP A 166 38.26 17.06 22.81
CA TRP A 166 37.07 16.38 22.32
C TRP A 166 37.30 14.88 22.22
N THR A 167 36.35 14.11 22.72
CA THR A 167 36.21 12.66 22.46
C THR A 167 35.12 12.48 21.41
N PHE A 168 35.46 11.83 20.30
CA PHE A 168 34.53 11.63 19.18
C PHE A 168 33.79 10.30 19.30
N GLU A 169 32.54 10.29 18.85
CA GLU A 169 31.66 9.14 18.77
C GLU A 169 30.99 9.11 17.39
N TYR A 170 30.91 7.92 16.82
CA TYR A 170 30.30 7.67 15.53
C TYR A 170 29.19 6.65 15.73
N GLY A 171 27.97 7.04 15.37
CA GLY A 171 26.78 6.22 15.53
C GLY A 171 26.15 5.95 14.18
N ASP A 172 26.03 4.68 13.82
CA ASP A 172 25.29 4.22 12.65
C ASP A 172 24.16 3.30 13.10
N ILE A 173 22.96 3.56 12.58
CA ILE A 173 21.76 2.78 12.83
C ILE A 173 21.14 2.46 11.48
N ASN A 174 20.92 1.18 11.20
CA ASN A 174 20.14 0.73 10.05
C ASN A 174 18.99 -0.15 10.56
N ASN A 175 17.78 0.13 10.11
CA ASN A 175 16.58 -0.64 10.39
C ASN A 175 15.91 -1.04 9.08
N ASN A 176 15.46 -2.28 9.01
CA ASN A 176 14.65 -2.78 7.92
C ASN A 176 13.37 -3.38 8.49
N TYR A 177 12.22 -2.99 7.94
CA TYR A 177 10.92 -3.51 8.35
C TYR A 177 9.95 -3.57 7.17
N SER A 178 8.82 -4.26 7.35
CA SER A 178 7.76 -4.35 6.34
C SER A 178 6.62 -3.39 6.63
N ALA A 179 6.06 -2.82 5.57
CA ALA A 179 4.92 -1.88 5.59
C ALA A 179 3.81 -2.39 4.66
N ASN A 180 3.34 -3.59 4.93
CA ASN A 180 2.31 -4.24 4.12
C ASN A 180 0.94 -3.62 4.37
N GLY A 181 0.08 -3.65 3.35
CA GLY A 181 -1.28 -3.16 3.46
C GLY A 181 -2.25 -3.92 2.56
N SER A 182 -3.53 -3.61 2.71
CA SER A 182 -4.62 -4.21 1.96
C SER A 182 -5.45 -3.14 1.27
N PHE A 183 -5.93 -3.43 0.07
CA PHE A 183 -6.89 -2.57 -0.60
C PHE A 183 -8.26 -2.64 0.07
N LEU A 184 -9.00 -1.54 0.02
CA LEU A 184 -10.43 -1.58 0.29
C LEU A 184 -11.14 -2.40 -0.81
N PRO A 185 -11.94 -3.41 -0.44
CA PRO A 185 -12.66 -4.24 -1.40
C PRO A 185 -13.61 -3.43 -2.28
N GLN A 186 -13.74 -3.80 -3.55
CA GLN A 186 -14.80 -3.31 -4.43
C GLN A 186 -15.63 -4.48 -4.95
N THR A 187 -16.95 -4.29 -5.02
CA THR A 187 -17.90 -5.32 -5.47
C THR A 187 -18.68 -4.85 -6.69
N LEU A 188 -18.82 -5.74 -7.67
CA LEU A 188 -19.70 -5.59 -8.82
C LEU A 188 -20.76 -6.69 -8.83
N THR A 189 -21.98 -6.31 -9.16
CA THR A 189 -23.09 -7.25 -9.31
C THR A 189 -23.32 -7.55 -10.79
N ILE A 190 -23.31 -8.83 -11.15
CA ILE A 190 -23.63 -9.33 -12.49
C ILE A 190 -25.00 -10.01 -12.46
N THR A 191 -25.89 -9.60 -13.36
CA THR A 191 -27.18 -10.28 -13.56
C THR A 191 -27.13 -11.18 -14.79
N VAL A 192 -27.48 -12.45 -14.61
CA VAL A 192 -27.47 -13.47 -15.66
C VAL A 192 -28.89 -13.92 -15.90
N LEU A 193 -29.37 -13.66 -17.12
CA LEU A 193 -30.72 -14.02 -17.56
C LEU A 193 -30.73 -15.45 -18.08
N ALA A 194 -31.76 -16.21 -17.68
CA ALA A 194 -31.99 -17.52 -18.24
C ALA A 194 -32.23 -17.41 -19.75
N VAL A 195 -31.58 -18.27 -20.53
CA VAL A 195 -31.88 -18.39 -21.96
C VAL A 195 -33.19 -19.18 -22.09
N PRO A 196 -34.24 -18.64 -22.72
CA PRO A 196 -35.44 -19.43 -22.97
C PRO A 196 -35.07 -20.67 -23.78
N GLY A 197 -35.32 -21.85 -23.23
CA GLY A 197 -35.13 -23.11 -23.95
C GLY A 197 -35.87 -23.07 -25.30
N PRO A 198 -35.39 -23.78 -26.33
CA PRO A 198 -36.05 -23.77 -27.62
C PRO A 198 -37.50 -24.23 -27.42
N GLN A 199 -38.48 -23.45 -27.88
CA GLN A 199 -39.91 -23.76 -27.77
C GLN A 199 -40.33 -24.97 -28.64
N THR A 200 -39.38 -25.83 -29.01
CA THR A 200 -39.54 -26.98 -29.88
C THR A 200 -40.64 -27.94 -29.42
N PRO A 201 -40.83 -28.31 -28.12
CA PRO A 201 -41.87 -29.29 -27.81
C PRO A 201 -43.29 -28.78 -28.09
N ALA A 202 -43.53 -27.46 -28.00
CA ALA A 202 -44.84 -26.87 -28.31
C ALA A 202 -45.12 -26.86 -29.82
N LEU A 203 -44.12 -26.55 -30.65
CA LEU A 203 -44.25 -26.54 -32.12
C LEU A 203 -44.48 -27.94 -32.71
N TRP A 204 -43.83 -28.98 -32.17
CA TRP A 204 -44.07 -30.37 -32.58
C TRP A 204 -45.48 -30.86 -32.22
N LEU A 205 -46.02 -30.44 -31.08
CA LEU A 205 -47.38 -30.80 -30.65
C LEU A 205 -48.46 -30.10 -31.49
N THR A 206 -48.26 -28.82 -31.85
CA THR A 206 -49.19 -28.12 -32.76
C THR A 206 -49.14 -28.66 -34.20
N GLY A 207 -47.97 -29.08 -34.67
CA GLY A 207 -47.81 -29.71 -36.00
C GLY A 207 -48.49 -31.07 -36.10
N LEU A 208 -48.41 -31.91 -35.05
CA LEU A 208 -49.09 -33.21 -35.00
C LEU A 208 -50.62 -33.07 -34.88
N ALA A 209 -51.12 -32.09 -34.12
CA ALA A 209 -52.56 -31.83 -34.02
C ALA A 209 -53.17 -31.36 -35.36
N ALA A 210 -52.47 -30.49 -36.10
CA ALA A 210 -52.90 -30.04 -37.42
C ALA A 210 -52.88 -31.18 -38.46
N GLY A 211 -51.89 -32.09 -38.39
CA GLY A 211 -51.80 -33.26 -39.28
C GLY A 211 -52.90 -34.30 -39.07
N LEU A 212 -53.36 -34.49 -37.83
CA LEU A 212 -54.45 -35.41 -37.50
C LEU A 212 -55.85 -34.84 -37.81
N GLY A 213 -56.04 -33.52 -37.72
CA GLY A 213 -57.26 -32.85 -38.15
C GLY A 213 -57.51 -32.92 -39.66
N TYR A 214 -56.43 -32.79 -40.46
CA TYR A 214 -56.53 -32.83 -41.92
C TYR A 214 -56.86 -34.23 -42.48
N ARG A 215 -56.42 -35.30 -41.82
CA ARG A 215 -56.75 -36.68 -42.22
C ARG A 215 -58.20 -37.08 -41.93
N ARG A 216 -58.84 -36.52 -40.91
CA ARG A 216 -60.26 -36.80 -40.62
C ARG A 216 -61.22 -36.10 -41.58
N HIS A 217 -60.84 -34.97 -42.17
CA HIS A 217 -61.71 -34.25 -43.10
C HIS A 217 -61.75 -34.83 -44.53
N LYS A 218 -60.72 -35.60 -44.92
CA LYS A 218 -60.61 -36.17 -46.28
C LYS A 218 -61.30 -37.53 -46.47
N MET A 219 -61.78 -38.17 -45.41
CA MET A 219 -62.49 -39.47 -45.47
C MET A 219 -64.03 -39.36 -45.36
N ARG A 220 -64.61 -38.17 -45.59
CA ARG A 220 -66.07 -37.96 -45.52
C ARG A 220 -66.71 -37.54 -46.86
N HIS A 221 -65.93 -37.54 -47.94
CA HIS A 221 -66.42 -37.42 -49.32
C HIS A 221 -65.69 -38.43 -50.20
N GLY A 222 -66.33 -39.58 -50.39
CA GLY A 222 -65.90 -40.69 -51.24
C GLY A 222 -66.99 -41.74 -51.22
#